data_AF-A0AAW1NAZ7-F1
#
_entry.id   AF-A0AAW1NAZ7-F1
#
_cell.length_a   1.000
_cell.length_b   1.000
_cell.length_c   1.000
_cell.angle_alpha   90.00
_cell.angle_beta   90.00
_cell.angle_gamma   90.00
#
_symmetry.space_group_name_H-M   'P 1'
#
loop_
_entity.id
_entity.type
_entity.pdbx_description
1 polymer ?
#
loop_
_entity_poly.entity_id
_entity_poly.type
_entity_poly.pdbx_seq_one_letter_code
_entity_poly.pdbx_strand_id
1 'polypeptide(L)'
;MILGIIFCFQVELAKQTEEGDVSNYQANGEFDLVSFHAVKNIANYSCCVEPYPDITYTIKLKRRPMFYVFNLILPCILINCIALLVFYVPSDSGEKVTLGISALLSMTVFLMTIRETLPPTEKTPLISKCLHVSSACVAKYLFTQFSFQCYKPIQMKVGANICRRSLYCERNVKVVFE
;
A
#
# COMPACT_ATOMS: atom_id res chain seq x y z
N MET A 1 -30.16 -64.51 12.37
CA MET A 1 -31.08 -63.34 12.29
C MET A 1 -30.81 -62.28 13.36
N ILE A 2 -30.29 -62.63 14.55
CA ILE A 2 -30.00 -61.66 15.64
C ILE A 2 -28.69 -60.87 15.41
N LEU A 3 -27.78 -61.36 14.55
CA LEU A 3 -26.51 -60.69 14.23
C LEU A 3 -26.62 -59.51 13.24
N GLY A 4 -27.79 -59.31 12.61
CA GLY A 4 -27.98 -58.28 11.57
C GLY A 4 -28.43 -56.91 12.10
N ILE A 5 -28.66 -56.78 13.42
CA ILE A 5 -29.25 -55.57 14.02
C ILE A 5 -28.15 -54.67 14.63
N ILE A 6 -26.89 -55.14 14.71
CA ILE A 6 -25.81 -54.47 15.45
C ILE A 6 -25.09 -53.37 14.63
N PHE A 7 -25.28 -53.29 13.31
CA PHE A 7 -24.60 -52.28 12.47
C PHE A 7 -25.57 -51.58 11.52
N CYS A 8 -26.27 -50.55 12.00
CA CYS A 8 -26.66 -49.41 11.15
C CYS A 8 -27.25 -48.26 11.97
N PHE A 9 -26.48 -47.68 12.89
CA PHE A 9 -26.78 -46.30 13.31
C PHE A 9 -26.17 -45.37 12.26
N GLN A 10 -26.81 -45.27 11.10
CA GLN A 10 -26.46 -44.26 10.08
C GLN A 10 -26.90 -42.90 10.62
N VAL A 11 -25.95 -42.04 10.96
CA VAL A 11 -26.25 -40.68 11.43
C VAL A 11 -26.64 -39.84 10.22
N GLU A 12 -27.93 -39.51 10.12
CA GLU A 12 -28.44 -38.66 9.06
C GLU A 12 -28.47 -37.19 9.50
N LEU A 13 -27.59 -36.39 8.87
CA LEU A 13 -27.56 -34.94 9.08
C LEU A 13 -28.67 -34.28 8.26
N ALA A 14 -29.57 -33.54 8.93
CA ALA A 14 -30.59 -32.73 8.29
C ALA A 14 -30.34 -31.24 8.56
N LYS A 15 -30.39 -30.41 7.51
CA LYS A 15 -30.35 -28.96 7.65
C LYS A 15 -31.75 -28.43 7.97
N GLN A 16 -31.87 -27.59 9.00
CA GLN A 16 -33.16 -26.99 9.36
C GLN A 16 -33.53 -25.82 8.45
N THR A 17 -32.54 -25.06 7.99
CA THR A 17 -32.70 -23.88 7.12
C THR A 17 -31.58 -23.85 6.08
N GLU A 18 -31.83 -23.27 4.89
CA GLU A 18 -30.82 -23.09 3.85
C GLU A 18 -29.87 -21.92 4.13
N GLU A 19 -30.39 -20.90 4.80
CA GLU A 19 -29.64 -19.76 5.31
C GLU A 19 -29.39 -19.93 6.80
N GLY A 20 -28.23 -19.48 7.27
CA GLY A 20 -27.96 -19.56 8.69
C GLY A 20 -28.60 -18.40 9.45
N ASP A 21 -28.99 -18.64 10.70
CA ASP A 21 -29.68 -17.67 11.52
C ASP A 21 -28.78 -16.47 11.85
N VAL A 22 -29.26 -15.27 11.55
CA VAL A 22 -28.60 -13.99 11.80
C VAL A 22 -29.32 -13.16 12.88
N SER A 23 -30.29 -13.74 13.58
CA SER A 23 -31.09 -13.07 14.62
C SER A 23 -30.26 -12.38 15.70
N ASN A 24 -29.14 -13.01 16.10
CA ASN A 24 -28.22 -12.51 17.12
C ASN A 24 -26.92 -11.92 16.51
N TYR A 25 -26.91 -11.60 15.22
CA TYR A 25 -25.74 -11.03 14.57
C TYR A 25 -25.53 -9.57 14.97
N GLN A 26 -24.43 -9.30 15.66
CA GLN A 26 -23.98 -7.94 15.93
C GLN A 26 -23.17 -7.43 14.74
N ALA A 27 -23.65 -6.38 14.09
CA ALA A 27 -22.96 -5.76 12.97
C ALA A 27 -21.59 -5.21 13.41
N ASN A 28 -20.55 -5.52 12.62
CA ASN A 28 -19.21 -4.99 12.81
C ASN A 28 -18.99 -3.75 11.91
N GLY A 29 -18.21 -2.77 12.37
CA GLY A 29 -17.86 -1.58 11.59
C GLY A 29 -16.89 -1.85 10.44
N GLU A 30 -16.15 -2.95 10.49
CA GLU A 30 -15.11 -3.29 9.51
C GLU A 30 -15.58 -4.26 8.40
N PHE A 31 -16.51 -5.16 8.72
CA PHE A 31 -16.98 -6.22 7.83
C PHE A 31 -18.50 -6.24 7.73
N ASP A 32 -18.99 -6.24 6.49
CA ASP A 32 -20.38 -6.51 6.15
C ASP A 32 -20.59 -8.01 5.92
N LEU A 33 -21.60 -8.57 6.59
CA LEU A 33 -22.12 -9.89 6.26
C LEU A 33 -22.93 -9.80 4.96
N VAL A 34 -22.44 -10.40 3.88
CA VAL A 34 -23.10 -10.39 2.56
C VAL A 34 -24.06 -11.56 2.43
N SER A 35 -23.63 -12.76 2.81
CA SER A 35 -24.47 -13.95 2.74
C SER A 35 -23.97 -15.05 3.67
N PHE A 36 -24.90 -15.83 4.21
CA PHE A 36 -24.59 -16.99 5.05
C PHE A 36 -25.46 -18.18 4.62
N HIS A 37 -24.84 -19.19 4.00
CA HIS A 37 -25.56 -20.35 3.45
C HIS A 37 -24.95 -21.67 3.91
N ALA A 38 -25.82 -22.68 4.10
CA ALA A 38 -25.44 -24.02 4.51
C ALA A 38 -25.71 -25.04 3.39
N VAL A 39 -24.68 -25.80 3.00
CA VAL A 39 -24.77 -26.84 1.97
C VAL A 39 -24.46 -28.19 2.59
N LYS A 40 -25.39 -29.14 2.48
CA LYS A 40 -25.16 -30.55 2.85
C LYS A 40 -24.45 -31.23 1.69
N ASN A 41 -23.30 -31.81 1.95
CA ASN A 41 -22.55 -32.62 1.01
C ASN A 41 -22.43 -34.06 1.55
N ILE A 42 -22.16 -35.00 0.65
CA ILE A 42 -21.86 -36.38 1.00
C ILE A 42 -20.54 -36.69 0.29
N ALA A 43 -19.47 -36.87 1.06
CA ALA A 43 -18.13 -37.06 0.54
C ALA A 43 -17.62 -38.48 0.84
N ASN A 44 -16.94 -39.07 -0.14
CA ASN A 44 -16.22 -40.33 0.02
C ASN A 44 -14.75 -40.00 0.28
N TYR A 45 -14.25 -40.40 1.44
CA TYR A 45 -12.85 -40.20 1.80
C TYR A 45 -12.00 -41.39 1.36
N SER A 46 -10.75 -41.16 0.96
CA SER A 46 -9.84 -42.22 0.51
C SER A 46 -9.46 -43.26 1.59
N CYS A 47 -9.78 -42.99 2.86
CA CYS A 47 -9.58 -43.92 3.97
C CYS A 47 -10.70 -44.97 4.13
N CYS A 48 -11.91 -44.72 3.60
CA CYS A 48 -13.10 -45.55 3.85
C CYS A 48 -13.95 -45.71 2.57
N VAL A 49 -14.58 -46.88 2.40
CA VAL A 49 -15.48 -47.15 1.26
C VAL A 49 -16.85 -46.50 1.44
N GLU A 50 -17.28 -46.29 2.69
CA GLU A 50 -18.59 -45.70 3.00
C GLU A 50 -18.61 -44.16 2.79
N PRO A 51 -19.70 -43.61 2.21
CA PRO A 51 -19.95 -42.18 2.12
C PRO A 51 -20.25 -41.56 3.49
N TYR A 52 -19.62 -40.42 3.81
CA TYR A 52 -19.89 -39.66 5.02
C TYR A 52 -20.63 -38.35 4.70
N PRO A 53 -21.77 -38.05 5.37
CA PRO A 53 -22.46 -36.77 5.21
C PRO A 53 -21.74 -35.66 5.99
N ASP A 54 -21.60 -34.49 5.37
CA ASP A 54 -21.08 -33.26 5.99
C ASP A 54 -21.98 -32.05 5.69
N ILE A 55 -21.95 -31.04 6.56
CA ILE A 55 -22.62 -29.75 6.32
C ILE A 55 -21.55 -28.67 6.29
N THR A 56 -21.37 -28.06 5.12
CA THR A 56 -20.43 -26.97 4.90
C THR A 56 -21.16 -25.62 4.99
N TYR A 57 -20.76 -24.80 5.96
CA TYR A 57 -21.26 -23.44 6.13
C TYR A 57 -20.37 -22.44 5.40
N THR A 58 -20.93 -21.70 4.45
CA THR A 58 -20.22 -20.67 3.68
C THR A 58 -20.65 -19.29 4.13
N ILE A 59 -19.72 -18.53 4.72
CA ILE A 59 -19.91 -17.15 5.15
C ILE A 59 -19.20 -16.22 4.16
N LYS A 60 -19.94 -15.33 3.51
CA LYS A 60 -19.35 -14.28 2.66
C LYS A 60 -19.33 -12.96 3.41
N LEU A 61 -18.12 -12.46 3.66
CA LEU A 61 -17.86 -11.19 4.33
C LEU A 61 -17.24 -10.20 3.35
N LYS A 62 -17.67 -8.93 3.38
CA LYS A 62 -17.12 -7.83 2.58
C LYS A 62 -16.48 -6.79 3.51
N ARG A 63 -15.20 -6.46 3.28
CA ARG A 63 -14.52 -5.38 4.03
C ARG A 63 -15.02 -4.00 3.62
N ARG A 64 -15.13 -3.08 4.58
CA ARG A 64 -15.37 -1.64 4.36
C ARG A 64 -14.04 -0.86 4.41
N PRO A 65 -13.38 -0.55 3.28
CA PRO A 65 -12.05 0.04 3.29
C PRO A 65 -12.03 1.56 3.49
N MET A 66 -13.18 2.25 3.51
CA MET A 66 -13.27 3.72 3.44
C MET A 66 -12.38 4.44 4.46
N PHE A 67 -12.50 4.09 5.74
CA PHE A 67 -11.73 4.74 6.81
C PHE A 67 -10.21 4.49 6.69
N TYR A 68 -9.83 3.26 6.36
CA TYR A 68 -8.42 2.90 6.14
C TYR A 68 -7.85 3.66 4.93
N VAL A 69 -8.60 3.76 3.83
CA VAL A 69 -8.18 4.48 2.63
C VAL A 69 -7.97 5.97 2.89
N PHE A 70 -8.85 6.65 3.65
CA PHE A 70 -8.65 8.06 4.00
C PHE A 70 -7.37 8.29 4.82
N ASN A 71 -7.14 7.45 5.84
CA ASN A 71 -5.94 7.53 6.67
C ASN A 71 -4.66 7.21 5.88
N LEU A 72 -4.77 6.43 4.80
CA LEU A 72 -3.66 6.16 3.89
C LEU A 72 -3.40 7.24 2.83
N ILE A 73 -4.46 7.87 2.30
CA ILE A 73 -4.35 8.88 1.26
C ILE A 73 -3.85 10.22 1.81
N LEU A 74 -4.29 10.61 3.01
CA LEU A 74 -3.90 11.87 3.65
C LEU A 74 -2.36 12.07 3.71
N PRO A 75 -1.56 11.14 4.23
CA PRO A 75 -0.10 11.30 4.25
C PRO A 75 0.50 11.33 2.84
N CYS A 76 -0.09 10.64 1.86
CA CYS A 76 0.38 10.66 0.48
C CYS A 76 0.24 12.04 -0.16
N ILE A 77 -0.90 12.71 0.06
CA ILE A 77 -1.14 14.06 -0.48
C ILE A 77 -0.19 15.06 0.17
N LEU A 78 -0.04 15.01 1.50
CA LEU A 78 0.85 15.91 2.24
C LEU A 78 2.29 15.85 1.73
N ILE A 79 2.82 14.64 1.52
CA ILE A 79 4.20 14.46 1.05
C ILE A 79 4.37 14.92 -0.40
N ASN A 80 3.38 14.69 -1.28
CA ASN A 80 3.40 15.25 -2.64
C ASN A 80 3.36 16.78 -2.64
N CYS A 81 2.56 17.38 -1.76
CA CYS A 81 2.53 18.84 -1.59
C CYS A 81 3.87 19.39 -1.09
N ILE A 82 4.50 18.74 -0.11
CA ILE A 82 5.84 19.13 0.37
C ILE A 82 6.87 19.03 -0.76
N ALA A 83 6.83 17.96 -1.56
CA ALA A 83 7.73 17.80 -2.71
C ALA A 83 7.58 18.92 -3.76
N LEU A 84 6.35 19.39 -4.01
CA LEU A 84 6.11 20.54 -4.91
C LEU A 84 6.57 21.87 -4.30
N LEU A 85 6.29 22.09 -3.02
CA LEU A 85 6.69 23.31 -2.30
C LEU A 85 8.22 23.46 -2.23
N VAL A 86 8.91 22.34 -2.07
CA VAL A 86 10.37 22.23 -2.16
C VAL A 86 10.88 22.79 -3.50
N PHE A 87 10.28 22.45 -4.65
CA PHE A 87 10.67 23.04 -5.95
C PHE A 87 10.45 24.55 -6.02
N TYR A 88 9.38 25.04 -5.39
CA TYR A 88 9.02 26.46 -5.44
C TYR A 88 10.00 27.35 -4.65
N VAL A 89 10.62 26.83 -3.59
CA VAL A 89 11.59 27.59 -2.79
C VAL A 89 13.01 27.45 -3.37
N PRO A 90 13.64 28.56 -3.82
CA PRO A 90 15.05 28.58 -4.21
C PRO A 90 15.93 28.71 -2.96
N SER A 91 15.98 27.66 -2.13
CA SER A 91 16.88 27.63 -0.97
C SER A 91 18.31 27.41 -1.45
N ASP A 92 19.19 28.38 -1.23
CA ASP A 92 20.65 28.26 -1.41
C ASP A 92 21.30 27.28 -0.41
N SER A 93 20.54 26.84 0.60
CA SER A 93 20.94 25.86 1.59
C SER A 93 20.62 24.42 1.13
N GLY A 94 21.60 23.52 1.28
CA GLY A 94 21.43 22.08 1.00
C GLY A 94 20.38 21.37 1.88
N GLU A 95 19.81 22.07 2.87
CA GLU A 95 18.74 21.61 3.75
C GLU A 95 17.50 21.09 2.99
N LYS A 96 17.24 21.64 1.80
CA LYS A 96 16.18 21.20 0.89
C LYS A 96 16.29 19.72 0.51
N VAL A 97 17.51 19.22 0.31
CA VAL A 97 17.77 17.81 -0.04
C VAL A 97 17.54 16.92 1.18
N THR A 98 17.97 17.36 2.36
CA THR A 98 17.76 16.64 3.62
C THR A 98 16.27 16.46 3.93
N LEU A 99 15.45 17.51 3.76
CA LEU A 99 13.99 17.42 3.92
C LEU A 99 13.36 16.39 2.98
N GLY A 100 13.82 16.31 1.74
CA GLY A 100 13.34 15.31 0.79
C GLY A 100 13.75 13.87 1.17
N ILE A 101 14.98 13.66 1.65
CA ILE A 101 15.44 12.34 2.11
C ILE A 101 14.61 11.88 3.32
N SER A 102 14.34 12.75 4.28
CA SER A 102 13.47 12.45 5.42
C SER A 102 12.04 12.08 4.99
N ALA A 103 11.50 12.75 3.97
CA ALA A 103 10.19 12.42 3.40
C ALA A 103 10.17 11.05 2.71
N LEU A 104 11.24 10.67 1.98
CA LEU A 104 11.39 9.33 1.41
C LEU A 104 11.43 8.24 2.48
N LEU A 105 12.19 8.48 3.56
CA LEU A 105 12.28 7.53 4.66
C LEU A 105 10.91 7.32 5.31
N SER A 106 10.18 8.41 5.58
CA SER A 106 8.82 8.36 6.13
C SER A 106 7.85 7.58 5.23
N MET A 107 7.86 7.84 3.92
CA MET A 107 7.07 7.08 2.94
C MET A 107 7.41 5.59 2.93
N THR A 108 8.71 5.26 3.06
CA THR A 108 9.17 3.87 3.05
C THR A 108 8.70 3.13 4.29
N VAL A 109 8.80 3.74 5.48
CA VAL A 109 8.27 3.16 6.72
C VAL A 109 6.77 2.93 6.61
N PHE A 110 6.03 3.90 6.06
CA PHE A 110 4.59 3.77 5.85
C PHE A 110 4.23 2.60 4.92
N LEU A 111 5.00 2.42 3.84
CA LEU A 111 4.85 1.29 2.95
C LEU A 111 5.14 -0.04 3.65
N MET A 112 6.16 -0.10 4.53
CA MET A 112 6.45 -1.30 5.31
C MET A 112 5.29 -1.67 6.24
N THR A 113 4.74 -0.69 6.97
CA THR A 113 3.57 -0.90 7.83
C THR A 113 2.39 -1.50 7.04
N ILE A 114 2.13 -0.99 5.83
CA ILE A 114 1.02 -1.50 5.01
C ILE A 114 1.28 -2.92 4.53
N ARG A 115 2.52 -3.25 4.18
CA ARG A 115 2.92 -4.61 3.78
C ARG A 115 2.79 -5.60 4.94
N GLU A 116 3.03 -5.18 6.17
CA GLU A 116 2.83 -6.04 7.35
C GLU A 116 1.34 -6.26 7.66
N THR A 117 0.49 -5.27 7.41
CA THR A 117 -0.96 -5.41 7.63
C THR A 117 -1.70 -6.22 6.54
N LEU A 118 -1.10 -6.36 5.35
CA LEU A 118 -1.71 -7.05 4.22
C LEU A 118 -1.10 -8.45 4.05
N PRO A 119 -1.90 -9.51 3.92
CA PRO A 119 -1.35 -10.83 3.61
C PRO A 119 -0.67 -10.82 2.23
N PRO A 120 0.40 -11.61 2.03
CA PRO A 120 1.05 -11.72 0.73
C PRO A 120 0.10 -12.39 -0.27
N THR A 121 -0.56 -11.60 -1.11
CA THR A 121 -1.43 -12.08 -2.17
C THR A 121 -0.79 -11.86 -3.54
N GLU A 122 -0.93 -12.81 -4.46
CA GLU A 122 -0.44 -12.69 -5.85
C GLU A 122 -1.02 -11.48 -6.58
N LYS A 123 -2.27 -11.11 -6.25
CA LYS A 123 -2.92 -9.90 -6.79
C LYS A 123 -2.45 -8.68 -6.00
N THR A 124 -1.61 -7.86 -6.62
CA THR A 124 -1.15 -6.60 -6.01
C THR A 124 -2.31 -5.62 -5.84
N PRO A 125 -2.65 -5.20 -4.60
CA PRO A 125 -3.75 -4.30 -4.35
C PRO A 125 -3.44 -2.91 -4.93
N LEU A 126 -4.49 -2.22 -5.42
CA LEU A 126 -4.39 -0.88 -6.01
C LEU A 126 -3.71 0.12 -5.05
N ILE A 127 -3.95 -0.01 -3.74
CA ILE A 127 -3.33 0.85 -2.72
C ILE A 127 -1.80 0.75 -2.72
N SER A 128 -1.27 -0.47 -2.84
CA SER A 128 0.17 -0.72 -2.90
C SER A 128 0.77 -0.14 -4.18
N LYS A 129 0.05 -0.22 -5.31
CA LYS A 129 0.50 0.38 -6.57
C LYS A 129 0.61 1.90 -6.47
N CYS A 130 -0.40 2.59 -5.91
CA CYS A 130 -0.38 4.04 -5.75
C CYS A 130 0.78 4.52 -4.85
N LEU A 131 1.09 3.78 -3.78
CA LEU A 131 2.19 4.10 -2.87
C LEU A 131 3.56 3.91 -3.52
N HIS A 132 3.75 2.83 -4.28
CA HIS A 132 4.98 2.61 -5.05
C HIS A 132 5.20 3.68 -6.13
N VAL A 133 4.12 4.12 -6.80
CA VAL A 133 4.21 5.23 -7.76
C VAL A 133 4.59 6.53 -7.05
N SER A 134 3.99 6.82 -5.90
CA SER A 134 4.28 8.03 -5.13
C SER A 134 5.74 8.07 -4.65
N SER A 135 6.26 6.97 -4.10
CA SER A 135 7.67 6.90 -3.68
C SER A 135 8.64 7.01 -4.86
N ALA A 136 8.34 6.40 -6.01
CA ALA A 136 9.14 6.53 -7.23
C ALA A 136 9.16 7.98 -7.76
N CYS A 137 8.02 8.67 -7.73
CA CYS A 137 7.94 10.09 -8.07
C CYS A 137 8.86 10.92 -7.18
N VAL A 138 8.74 10.79 -5.86
CA VAL A 138 9.59 11.54 -4.89
C VAL A 138 11.07 11.22 -5.09
N ALA A 139 11.43 9.96 -5.34
CA ALA A 139 12.81 9.56 -5.61
C ALA A 139 13.37 10.22 -6.89
N LYS A 140 12.58 10.26 -7.96
CA LYS A 140 12.96 10.95 -9.21
C LYS A 140 13.12 12.46 -8.98
N TYR A 141 12.21 13.08 -8.25
CA TYR A 141 12.29 14.50 -7.88
C TYR A 141 13.57 14.81 -7.10
N LEU A 142 13.95 13.97 -6.13
CA LEU A 142 15.18 14.13 -5.36
C LEU A 142 16.44 13.94 -6.21
N PHE A 143 16.43 12.99 -7.13
CA PHE A 143 17.54 12.80 -8.06
C PHE A 143 17.75 14.04 -8.96
N THR A 144 16.66 14.64 -9.44
CA THR A 144 16.71 15.90 -10.20
C THR A 144 17.23 17.05 -9.34
N GLN A 145 16.77 17.19 -8.09
CA GLN A 145 17.25 18.22 -7.16
C GLN A 145 18.74 18.05 -6.83
N PHE A 146 19.19 16.81 -6.60
CA PHE A 146 20.60 16.51 -6.34
C PHE A 146 21.48 16.87 -7.54
N SER A 147 21.03 16.54 -8.76
CA SER A 147 21.72 16.90 -9.99
C SER A 147 21.81 18.42 -10.19
N PHE A 148 20.73 19.17 -9.88
CA PHE A 148 20.72 20.64 -9.91
C PHE A 148 21.65 21.26 -8.86
N GLN A 149 21.70 20.68 -7.65
CA GLN A 149 22.62 21.07 -6.59
C GLN A 149 24.09 20.80 -6.96
N CYS A 150 24.39 19.71 -7.68
CA CYS A 150 25.73 19.42 -8.20
C CYS A 150 26.12 20.33 -9.38
N TYR A 151 25.16 20.82 -10.17
CA TYR A 151 25.42 21.76 -11.26
C TYR A 151 25.80 23.18 -10.76
N LYS A 152 25.18 23.64 -9.66
CA LYS A 152 25.47 24.93 -9.03
C LYS A 152 26.97 25.20 -8.73
N PRO A 153 27.72 24.31 -8.06
CA PRO A 153 29.15 24.52 -7.78
C PRO A 153 30.03 24.46 -9.03
N ILE A 154 29.59 23.79 -10.11
CA ILE A 154 30.29 23.79 -11.40
C ILE A 154 30.14 25.15 -12.08
N GLN A 155 28.94 25.75 -12.11
CA GLN A 155 28.75 27.11 -12.60
C GLN A 155 29.55 28.15 -11.78
N MET A 156 29.59 28.00 -10.45
CA MET A 156 30.39 28.88 -9.59
C MET A 156 31.90 28.71 -9.83
N LYS A 157 32.42 27.49 -10.03
CA LYS A 157 33.84 27.25 -10.36
C LYS A 157 34.20 27.70 -11.77
N VAL A 158 33.32 27.51 -12.76
CA VAL A 158 33.54 28.00 -14.13
C VAL A 158 33.50 29.52 -14.16
N GLY A 159 32.53 30.16 -13.49
CA GLY A 159 32.48 31.62 -13.33
C GLY A 159 33.66 32.19 -12.56
N ALA A 160 34.13 31.52 -11.50
CA ALA A 160 35.34 31.92 -10.77
C ALA A 160 36.63 31.70 -11.58
N ASN A 161 36.73 30.64 -12.37
CA ASN A 161 37.89 30.38 -13.25
C ASN A 161 37.92 31.32 -14.47
N ILE A 162 36.75 31.73 -14.99
CA ILE A 162 36.61 32.77 -16.01
C ILE A 162 36.94 34.15 -15.42
N CYS A 163 36.40 34.49 -14.25
CA CYS A 163 36.67 35.77 -13.57
C CYS A 163 38.16 35.88 -13.14
N ARG A 164 38.79 34.78 -12.74
CA ARG A 164 40.24 34.71 -12.46
C ARG A 164 41.10 34.78 -13.72
N ARG A 165 40.59 34.40 -14.90
CA ARG A 165 41.24 34.61 -16.22
C ARG A 165 41.01 36.00 -16.80
N SER A 166 39.90 36.67 -16.47
CA SER A 166 39.55 38.01 -16.96
C SER A 166 40.07 39.16 -16.09
N LEU A 167 40.65 38.93 -14.91
CA LEU A 167 41.27 40.01 -14.12
C LEU A 167 42.54 40.65 -14.75
N TYR A 168 42.93 40.25 -15.97
CA TYR A 168 43.91 40.97 -16.79
C TYR A 168 43.27 41.85 -17.88
N CYS A 169 41.94 41.87 -18.04
CA CYS A 169 41.27 42.65 -19.09
C CYS A 169 39.90 43.17 -18.61
N GLU A 170 39.80 44.50 -18.43
CA GLU A 170 38.57 45.33 -18.34
C GLU A 170 37.66 45.07 -17.11
N ARG A 171 37.55 45.93 -16.09
CA ARG A 171 37.28 47.38 -16.09
C ARG A 171 36.35 47.79 -17.26
N ASN A 172 35.04 47.70 -17.01
CA ASN A 172 33.89 47.95 -17.91
C ASN A 172 33.32 46.69 -18.57
N VAL A 173 32.32 46.06 -17.96
CA VAL A 173 31.00 45.80 -18.56
C VAL A 173 30.05 45.42 -17.42
N LYS A 174 29.02 46.25 -17.24
CA LYS A 174 27.86 46.01 -16.38
C LYS A 174 27.05 44.88 -17.04
N VAL A 175 26.90 43.72 -16.40
CA VAL A 175 25.91 42.72 -16.82
C VAL A 175 24.94 42.48 -15.67
N VAL A 176 23.71 42.89 -15.96
CA VAL A 176 22.49 42.84 -15.17
C VAL A 176 22.12 41.37 -14.93
N PHE A 177 21.84 41.03 -13.67
CA PHE A 177 21.09 39.83 -13.30
C PHE A 177 19.62 40.23 -13.16
N GLU A 178 18.80 39.78 -14.09
CA GLU A 178 17.37 39.48 -13.92
C GLU A 178 17.14 38.06 -14.45
#